data_AF-A0A9P8BA31-F1
#
_entry.id   AF-A0A9P8BA31-F1
#
_cell.length_a   1.000
_cell.length_b   1.000
_cell.length_c   1.000
_cell.angle_alpha   90.00
_cell.angle_beta   90.00
_cell.angle_gamma   90.00
#
_symmetry.space_group_name_H-M   'P 1'
#
loop_
_entity.id
_entity.type
_entity.pdbx_description
1 polymer ?
#
loop_
_entity_poly.entity_id
_entity_poly.type
_entity_poly.pdbx_seq_one_letter_code
_entity_poly.pdbx_strand_id
1 'polypeptide(L)'
;MNNLTLTETDLGTAKLVLDLLPEGHPGRFVSLVKLACGLLTRHEQTGDRNDLDHGIDYNREALDLRPGYRSKLLPIIAISLRARFKQTGDRGDLHQTISCNKEVLDLLPEGDPI
;
A
#
# COMPACT_ATOMS: atom_id res chain seq x y z
N MET A 1 -23.62 -8.60 8.99
CA MET A 1 -22.82 -7.89 7.97
C MET A 1 -21.37 -8.09 8.35
N ASN A 2 -20.58 -8.70 7.48
CA ASN A 2 -19.24 -9.15 7.82
C ASN A 2 -18.23 -8.10 7.33
N ASN A 3 -17.09 -7.97 8.00
CA ASN A 3 -16.09 -6.93 7.69
C ASN A 3 -15.62 -6.98 6.22
N LEU A 4 -15.59 -8.18 5.62
CA LEU A 4 -15.24 -8.40 4.22
C LEU A 4 -16.21 -7.72 3.23
N THR A 5 -17.53 -7.76 3.46
CA THR A 5 -18.51 -7.14 2.53
C THR A 5 -18.44 -5.62 2.53
N LEU A 6 -18.11 -5.02 3.68
CA LEU A 6 -17.89 -3.58 3.78
C LEU A 6 -16.59 -3.20 3.05
N THR A 7 -15.52 -3.97 3.26
CA THR A 7 -14.23 -3.80 2.58
C THR A 7 -14.37 -3.86 1.06
N GLU A 8 -15.11 -4.84 0.51
CA GLU A 8 -15.35 -4.94 -0.94
C GLU A 8 -16.12 -3.73 -1.50
N THR A 9 -17.09 -3.22 -0.75
CA THR A 9 -17.87 -2.04 -1.16
C THR A 9 -17.00 -0.78 -1.18
N ASP A 10 -16.15 -0.62 -0.17
CA ASP A 10 -15.21 0.50 -0.05
C ASP A 10 -14.15 0.45 -1.16
N LEU A 11 -13.62 -0.74 -1.47
CA LEU A 11 -12.69 -0.96 -2.57
C LEU A 11 -13.34 -0.63 -3.93
N GLY A 12 -14.58 -1.08 -4.16
CA GLY A 12 -15.33 -0.77 -5.38
C GLY A 12 -15.54 0.74 -5.58
N THR A 13 -15.89 1.46 -4.50
CA THR A 13 -16.05 2.92 -4.55
C THR A 13 -14.73 3.63 -4.82
N ALA A 14 -13.64 3.22 -4.17
CA ALA A 14 -12.32 3.80 -4.39
C ALA A 14 -11.83 3.55 -5.83
N LYS A 15 -12.10 2.36 -6.38
CA LYS A 15 -11.76 2.02 -7.77
C LYS A 15 -12.51 2.89 -8.77
N LEU A 16 -13.81 3.10 -8.57
CA LEU A 16 -14.60 3.98 -9.42
C LEU A 16 -14.04 5.41 -9.46
N VAL A 17 -13.68 5.97 -8.29
CA VAL A 17 -13.07 7.31 -8.23
C VAL A 17 -11.72 7.33 -8.96
N LEU A 18 -10.93 6.27 -8.85
CA LEU A 18 -9.66 6.17 -9.55
C LEU A 18 -9.86 6.16 -11.07
N ASP A 19 -10.85 5.42 -11.57
CA ASP A 19 -11.12 5.30 -13.00
C ASP A 19 -11.73 6.58 -13.61
N LEU A 20 -12.40 7.41 -12.79
CA LEU A 20 -12.97 8.70 -13.23
C LEU A 20 -11.95 9.85 -13.29
N LEU A 21 -10.82 9.74 -12.57
CA LEU A 21 -9.81 10.80 -12.51
C LEU A 21 -8.64 10.47 -13.44
N PRO A 22 -8.16 11.40 -14.28
CA PRO A 22 -7.00 11.17 -15.13
C PRO A 22 -5.75 10.80 -14.34
N GLU A 23 -4.88 9.96 -14.91
CA GLU A 23 -3.57 9.65 -14.35
C GLU A 23 -2.80 10.93 -14.00
N GLY A 24 -2.08 10.94 -12.88
CA GLY A 24 -1.42 12.16 -12.38
C GLY A 24 -2.32 13.11 -11.60
N HIS A 25 -3.66 12.96 -11.64
CA HIS A 25 -4.56 13.88 -10.95
C HIS A 25 -4.41 13.78 -9.40
N PRO A 26 -4.17 14.90 -8.68
CA PRO A 26 -3.91 14.87 -7.23
C PRO A 26 -5.03 14.29 -6.36
N GLY A 27 -6.26 14.27 -6.90
CA GLY A 27 -7.44 13.65 -6.27
C GLY A 27 -7.40 12.12 -6.24
N ARG A 28 -6.54 11.48 -7.03
CA ARG A 28 -6.36 10.01 -7.05
C ARG A 28 -5.71 9.49 -5.78
N PHE A 29 -4.91 10.32 -5.11
CA PHE A 29 -4.10 9.93 -3.94
C PHE A 29 -4.92 9.19 -2.87
N VAL A 30 -6.08 9.72 -2.48
CA VAL A 30 -6.90 9.12 -1.43
C VAL A 30 -7.43 7.75 -1.85
N SER A 31 -7.86 7.61 -3.11
CA SER A 31 -8.36 6.33 -3.64
C SER A 31 -7.25 5.29 -3.73
N LEU A 32 -6.06 5.67 -4.18
CA LEU A 32 -4.90 4.79 -4.26
C LEU A 32 -4.51 4.23 -2.88
N VAL A 33 -4.42 5.10 -1.87
CA VAL A 33 -4.11 4.67 -0.49
C VAL A 33 -5.21 3.77 0.07
N LYS A 34 -6.49 4.10 -0.17
CA LYS A 34 -7.63 3.26 0.25
C LYS A 34 -7.60 1.87 -0.39
N LEU A 35 -7.38 1.81 -1.71
CA LEU A 35 -7.26 0.56 -2.44
C LEU A 35 -6.10 -0.27 -1.89
N ALA A 36 -4.93 0.34 -1.70
CA ALA A 36 -3.76 -0.36 -1.21
C ALA A 36 -3.95 -0.94 0.20
N CYS A 37 -4.50 -0.18 1.14
CA CYS A 37 -4.79 -0.67 2.49
C CYS A 37 -5.88 -1.75 2.48
N GLY A 38 -6.97 -1.54 1.74
CA GLY A 38 -8.07 -2.49 1.70
C GLY A 38 -7.67 -3.82 1.04
N LEU A 39 -6.82 -3.78 0.01
CA LEU A 39 -6.25 -4.97 -0.61
C LEU A 39 -5.32 -5.71 0.36
N LEU A 40 -4.50 -5.02 1.14
CA LEU A 40 -3.71 -5.67 2.20
C LEU A 40 -4.61 -6.37 3.23
N THR A 41 -5.67 -5.71 3.69
CA THR A 41 -6.65 -6.33 4.62
C THR A 41 -7.37 -7.51 3.98
N ARG A 42 -7.74 -7.43 2.70
CA ARG A 42 -8.36 -8.55 1.98
C ARG A 42 -7.40 -9.72 1.81
N HIS A 43 -6.15 -9.44 1.52
CA HIS A 43 -5.10 -10.45 1.48
C HIS A 43 -4.95 -11.17 2.82
N GLU A 44 -4.93 -10.45 3.94
CA GLU A 44 -4.85 -11.06 5.27
C GLU A 44 -6.01 -12.03 5.56
N GLN A 45 -7.18 -11.82 4.93
CA GLN A 45 -8.36 -12.65 5.07
C GLN A 45 -8.41 -13.82 4.07
N THR A 46 -7.89 -13.63 2.85
CA THR A 46 -8.09 -14.55 1.72
C THR A 46 -6.82 -15.27 1.29
N GLY A 47 -5.65 -14.70 1.60
CA GLY A 47 -4.35 -15.12 1.09
C GLY A 47 -4.10 -14.78 -0.38
N ASP A 48 -4.98 -14.03 -1.05
CA ASP A 48 -4.84 -13.73 -2.49
C ASP A 48 -3.61 -12.85 -2.74
N ARG A 49 -2.64 -13.40 -3.46
CA ARG A 49 -1.39 -12.71 -3.80
C ARG A 49 -1.64 -11.48 -4.69
N ASN A 50 -2.63 -11.51 -5.58
CA ASN A 50 -2.89 -10.40 -6.50
C ASN A 50 -3.23 -9.11 -5.75
N ASP A 51 -3.80 -9.24 -4.55
CA ASP A 51 -4.07 -8.11 -3.68
C ASP A 51 -2.79 -7.41 -3.21
N LEU A 52 -1.75 -8.18 -2.90
CA LEU A 52 -0.45 -7.61 -2.55
C LEU A 52 0.20 -6.94 -3.75
N ASP A 53 0.14 -7.58 -4.92
CA ASP A 53 0.74 -7.04 -6.15
C ASP A 53 0.09 -5.69 -6.51
N HIS A 54 -1.24 -5.62 -6.59
CA HIS A 54 -1.95 -4.37 -6.85
C HIS A 54 -1.79 -3.35 -5.72
N GLY A 55 -1.81 -3.78 -4.45
CA GLY A 55 -1.67 -2.87 -3.31
C GLY A 55 -0.28 -2.21 -3.24
N ILE A 56 0.78 -2.93 -3.63
CA ILE A 56 2.12 -2.36 -3.75
C ILE A 56 2.15 -1.31 -4.87
N ASP A 57 1.59 -1.61 -6.03
CA ASP A 57 1.60 -0.70 -7.17
C ASP A 57 0.79 0.57 -6.91
N TYR A 58 -0.39 0.47 -6.27
CA TYR A 58 -1.16 1.64 -5.88
C TYR A 58 -0.45 2.51 -4.83
N ASN A 59 0.27 1.92 -3.87
CA ASN A 59 1.09 2.69 -2.94
C ASN A 59 2.24 3.42 -3.64
N ARG A 60 2.86 2.80 -4.65
CA ARG A 60 3.92 3.44 -5.44
C ARG A 60 3.37 4.61 -6.24
N GLU A 61 2.24 4.44 -6.92
CA GLU A 61 1.57 5.55 -7.62
C GLU A 61 1.18 6.68 -6.65
N ALA A 62 0.66 6.34 -5.45
CA ALA A 62 0.35 7.35 -4.43
C ALA A 62 1.59 8.13 -3.97
N LEU A 63 2.75 7.46 -3.88
CA LEU A 63 4.01 8.06 -3.50
C LEU A 63 4.54 9.00 -4.59
N ASP A 64 4.42 8.60 -5.86
CA ASP A 64 4.80 9.43 -7.01
C ASP A 64 3.93 10.70 -7.08
N LEU A 65 2.63 10.58 -6.77
CA LEU A 65 1.71 11.72 -6.70
C LEU A 65 2.01 12.66 -5.53
N ARG A 66 2.41 12.13 -4.36
CA ARG A 66 2.68 12.93 -3.16
C ARG A 66 3.93 12.43 -2.41
N PRO A 67 5.13 12.82 -2.85
CA PRO A 67 6.38 12.42 -2.21
C PRO A 67 6.48 12.81 -0.73
N GLY A 68 5.80 13.88 -0.29
CA GLY A 68 5.77 14.30 1.11
C GLY A 68 5.08 13.32 2.07
N TYR A 69 4.40 12.28 1.56
CA TYR A 69 3.76 11.23 2.36
C TYR A 69 4.63 9.97 2.52
N ARG A 70 5.89 10.04 2.12
CA ARG A 70 6.82 8.90 2.08
C ARG A 70 6.92 8.14 3.40
N SER A 71 7.08 8.84 4.52
CA SER A 71 7.13 8.23 5.85
C SER A 71 5.86 7.46 6.24
N LYS A 72 4.71 7.80 5.64
CA LYS A 72 3.42 7.12 5.90
C LYS A 72 3.16 5.95 4.96
N LEU A 73 3.63 6.02 3.72
CA LEU A 73 3.38 4.99 2.70
C LEU A 73 4.42 3.87 2.71
N LEU A 74 5.69 4.18 2.98
CA LEU A 74 6.76 3.17 3.02
C LEU A 74 6.50 2.02 4.01
N PRO A 75 5.96 2.24 5.23
CA PRO A 75 5.61 1.15 6.12
C PRO A 75 4.57 0.20 5.53
N ILE A 76 3.57 0.73 4.81
CA ILE A 76 2.52 -0.08 4.18
C ILE A 76 3.12 -0.93 3.05
N ILE A 77 3.95 -0.31 2.20
CA ILE A 77 4.68 -1.02 1.14
C ILE A 77 5.55 -2.14 1.74
N ALA A 78 6.29 -1.86 2.82
CA ALA A 78 7.14 -2.84 3.49
C ALA A 78 6.34 -4.02 4.09
N ILE A 79 5.13 -3.78 4.62
CA ILE A 79 4.25 -4.84 5.11
C ILE A 79 3.78 -5.73 3.95
N SER A 80 3.32 -5.14 2.85
CA SER A 80 2.85 -5.88 1.67
C SER A 80 3.97 -6.68 1.02
N LEU A 81 5.16 -6.10 0.86
CA LEU A 81 6.35 -6.81 0.35
C LEU A 81 6.75 -7.98 1.25
N ARG A 82 6.75 -7.79 2.57
CA ARG A 82 7.05 -8.87 3.51
C ARG A 82 6.02 -9.99 3.44
N ALA A 83 4.74 -9.66 3.29
CA ALA A 83 3.69 -10.65 3.10
C ALA A 83 3.91 -11.44 1.80
N ARG A 84 4.26 -10.74 0.71
CA ARG A 84 4.54 -11.37 -0.59
C ARG A 84 5.76 -12.29 -0.52
N PHE A 85 6.84 -11.85 0.11
CA PHE A 85 8.02 -12.68 0.39
C PHE A 85 7.66 -13.97 1.14
N LYS A 86 6.82 -13.90 2.17
CA LYS A 86 6.39 -15.08 2.92
C LYS A 86 5.67 -16.11 2.04
N GLN A 87 4.97 -15.67 1.00
CA GLN A 87 4.28 -16.56 0.06
C GLN A 87 5.17 -17.07 -1.06
N THR A 88 6.09 -16.25 -1.57
CA THR A 88 6.85 -16.54 -2.80
C THR A 88 8.29 -16.98 -2.55
N GLY A 89 8.86 -16.64 -1.40
CA GLY A 89 10.29 -16.76 -1.13
C GLY A 89 11.17 -15.76 -1.92
N ASP A 90 10.58 -14.78 -2.60
CA ASP A 90 11.33 -13.82 -3.43
C ASP A 90 12.19 -12.88 -2.58
N ARG A 91 13.51 -13.07 -2.64
CA ARG A 91 14.48 -12.26 -1.91
C ARG A 91 14.47 -10.79 -2.34
N GLY A 92 14.00 -10.47 -3.55
CA GLY A 92 13.81 -9.10 -4.02
C GLY A 92 12.82 -8.32 -3.16
N ASP A 93 11.74 -8.97 -2.72
CA ASP A 93 10.75 -8.36 -1.82
C ASP A 93 11.31 -8.11 -0.43
N LEU A 94 12.13 -9.04 0.07
CA LEU A 94 12.81 -8.87 1.35
C LEU A 94 13.81 -7.69 1.31
N HIS A 95 14.61 -7.58 0.24
CA HIS A 95 15.53 -6.45 0.08
C HIS A 95 14.78 -5.11 0.01
N GLN A 96 13.68 -5.06 -0.74
CA GLN A 96 12.86 -3.85 -0.81
C GLN A 96 12.21 -3.52 0.54
N THR A 97 11.73 -4.52 1.29
CA THR A 97 11.21 -4.33 2.66
C THR A 97 12.25 -3.66 3.55
N ILE A 98 13.50 -4.15 3.52
CA ILE A 98 14.61 -3.58 4.29
C ILE A 98 14.90 -2.14 3.85
N SER A 99 14.89 -1.87 2.54
CA SER A 99 15.11 -0.53 1.99
C SER A 99 14.04 0.45 2.47
N CYS A 100 12.76 0.07 2.39
CA CYS A 100 11.65 0.90 2.86
C CYS A 100 11.77 1.21 4.36
N ASN A 101 12.09 0.21 5.18
CA ASN A 101 12.22 0.42 6.63
C ASN A 101 13.41 1.31 6.99
N LYS A 102 14.55 1.16 6.30
CA LYS A 102 15.71 2.05 6.49
C LYS A 102 15.35 3.49 6.14
N GLU A 103 14.71 3.68 5.00
CA GLU A 103 14.30 5.01 4.57
C GLU A 103 13.29 5.65 5.52
N VAL A 104 12.36 4.88 6.11
CA VAL A 104 11.48 5.41 7.17
C VAL A 104 12.30 5.92 8.36
N LEU A 105 13.32 5.18 8.81
CA LEU A 105 14.17 5.60 9.91
C LEU A 105 14.96 6.87 9.58
N ASP A 106 15.44 6.99 8.33
CA ASP A 106 16.15 8.19 7.86
C ASP A 106 15.24 9.43 7.75
N LEU A 107 13.93 9.22 7.63
CA LEU A 107 12.91 10.28 7.55
C LEU A 107 12.37 10.71 8.92
N LEU A 108 12.64 9.98 9.99
CA LEU A 108 12.23 10.38 11.34
C LEU A 108 13.13 11.55 11.79
N PRO A 109 12.56 12.65 12.30
CA PRO A 109 13.38 13.68 12.94
C PRO A 109 14.13 13.07 14.14
N GLU A 110 15.40 13.44 14.33
CA GLU A 110 16.21 12.96 15.44
C GLU A 110 15.45 13.11 16.77
N GLY A 111 15.10 11.97 17.39
CA GLY A 111 14.44 11.92 18.69
C GLY A 111 12.93 11.64 18.69
N ASP A 112 12.30 11.34 17.55
CA ASP A 112 10.92 10.84 17.53
C ASP A 112 10.91 9.34 17.89
N PRO A 113 10.34 8.93 19.04
CA PRO A 113 10.33 7.53 19.44
C PRO A 113 9.33 6.73 18.59
N ILE A 114 9.74 5.50 18.24
CA ILE A 114 8.95 4.50 17.50
C ILE A 114 7.80 3.97 18.37
#